data_AF-A0A8J6EY07-F1
#
_entry.id   AF-A0A8J6EY07-F1
#
_cell.length_a   1.000
_cell.length_b   1.000
_cell.length_c   1.000
_cell.angle_alpha   90.00
_cell.angle_beta   90.00
_cell.angle_gamma   90.00
#
_symmetry.space_group_name_H-M   'P 1'
#
loop_
_entity.id
_entity.type
_entity.pdbx_description
1 polymer ?
#
loop_
_entity_poly.entity_id
_entity_poly.type
_entity_poly.pdbx_seq_one_letter_code
_entity_poly.pdbx_strand_id
1 'polypeptide(L)'
;MDSPDKRTSSRKEARRLHHTGFLEDQGEQPLTNMSCDDTDLIDKVLYLEQRVSELERDAAMTGEQQNRLRQENLHLLHRAHALEEQLKDQEVRSDEVQSEETRKHRDELRKMERDRGFRLSSLKARLQELENENVELRSQLPSAKAATQRLEEEKHKLLDQVEELQRQLKDHQEQNKKLGGKLSKEKHKQQSEKERCQEVIEELRRELEQTQLLRLEMEQRMGLGNSAALQEYNSRTREAELEHEVRRLKQEQRLLKEQNEELNGQIINLSIQGAKNLFSTTFSDSLAAEISSVSRDELMEAIQKQEEINLRLQDYIDRIIVAIMETNPAILEVKIH
;
A
#
# COMPACT_ATOMS: atom_id res chain seq x y z
N MET A 1 -3.96 39.80 -37.62
CA MET A 1 -4.08 39.53 -39.05
C MET A 1 -5.33 40.24 -39.52
N ASP A 2 -5.08 41.41 -40.09
CA ASP A 2 -6.02 42.48 -40.36
C ASP A 2 -6.84 42.25 -41.62
N SER A 3 -8.12 42.63 -41.59
CA SER A 3 -8.84 43.40 -42.63
C SER A 3 -10.36 43.17 -42.59
N PRO A 4 -11.14 44.18 -42.16
CA PRO A 4 -12.49 44.40 -42.64
C PRO A 4 -12.48 45.65 -43.55
N ASP A 5 -12.89 45.55 -44.82
CA ASP A 5 -13.44 46.70 -45.55
C ASP A 5 -13.93 46.31 -46.95
N LYS A 6 -15.24 46.15 -47.09
CA LYS A 6 -15.95 46.31 -48.36
C LYS A 6 -17.28 47.02 -48.13
N ARG A 7 -17.22 48.28 -47.67
CA ARG A 7 -18.31 49.25 -47.90
C ARG A 7 -18.04 49.94 -49.24
N THR A 8 -18.81 49.59 -50.27
CA THR A 8 -18.79 50.31 -51.55
C THR A 8 -19.44 51.67 -51.36
N SER A 9 -18.61 52.70 -51.31
CA SER A 9 -18.96 54.12 -51.18
C SER A 9 -19.89 54.59 -52.31
N SER A 10 -21.11 54.98 -51.94
CA SER A 10 -22.13 55.61 -52.78
C SER A 10 -21.76 57.06 -53.13
N ARG A 11 -20.62 57.25 -53.81
CA ARG A 11 -20.08 58.58 -54.16
C ARG A 11 -19.75 58.75 -55.64
N LYS A 12 -20.20 57.83 -56.51
CA LYS A 12 -19.91 57.85 -57.96
C LYS A 12 -21.08 58.24 -58.88
N GLU A 13 -22.28 58.52 -58.36
CA GLU A 13 -23.47 58.82 -59.19
C GLU A 13 -23.99 60.26 -59.13
N ALA A 14 -23.30 61.19 -58.47
CA ALA A 14 -23.73 62.59 -58.39
C ALA A 14 -23.01 63.57 -59.34
N ARG A 15 -22.23 63.10 -60.32
CA ARG A 15 -21.48 63.95 -61.28
C ARG A 15 -21.94 63.79 -62.74
N ARG A 16 -23.25 63.75 -62.99
CA ARG A 16 -23.81 63.77 -64.36
C ARG A 16 -24.98 64.75 -64.55
N LEU A 17 -25.03 65.86 -63.80
CA LEU A 17 -26.06 66.89 -63.99
C LEU A 17 -25.52 68.33 -63.94
N HIS A 18 -24.29 68.56 -64.40
CA HIS A 18 -23.77 69.90 -64.67
C HIS A 18 -23.00 69.91 -65.98
N HIS A 19 -23.70 69.82 -67.11
CA HIS A 19 -23.23 70.30 -68.41
C HIS A 19 -24.29 71.26 -68.97
N THR A 20 -24.22 72.50 -68.48
CA THR A 20 -24.70 73.70 -69.16
C THR A 20 -23.54 74.32 -69.93
N GLY A 21 -23.81 74.75 -71.15
CA GLY A 21 -22.95 75.51 -72.05
C GLY A 21 -23.66 75.52 -73.41
N PHE A 22 -24.65 76.39 -73.63
CA PHE A 22 -24.50 77.80 -74.05
C PHE A 22 -23.60 77.92 -75.28
N LEU A 23 -24.22 78.07 -76.46
CA LEU A 23 -23.65 78.71 -77.64
C LEU A 23 -24.80 79.32 -78.46
N GLU A 24 -24.72 80.64 -78.61
CA GLU A 24 -25.55 81.55 -79.39
C GLU A 24 -25.45 81.23 -80.90
N ASP A 25 -26.53 81.44 -81.67
CA ASP A 25 -26.42 82.03 -83.01
C ASP A 25 -27.74 82.65 -83.53
N GLN A 26 -27.62 83.94 -83.84
CA GLN A 26 -28.24 84.81 -84.85
C GLN A 26 -29.66 84.63 -85.40
N GLY A 27 -30.34 85.79 -85.51
CA GLY A 27 -31.44 86.04 -86.44
C GLY A 27 -32.03 87.44 -86.27
N GLU A 28 -31.43 88.45 -86.91
CA GLU A 28 -32.06 89.76 -87.15
C GLU A 28 -33.43 89.59 -87.84
N GLN A 29 -34.41 90.45 -87.54
CA GLN A 29 -35.14 91.27 -88.55
C GLN A 29 -36.21 92.18 -87.90
N PRO A 30 -36.60 93.29 -88.57
CA PRO A 30 -37.20 94.47 -87.97
C PRO A 30 -38.73 94.51 -87.95
N LEU A 31 -39.22 95.45 -87.15
CA LEU A 31 -40.61 95.91 -86.96
C LEU A 31 -41.46 95.93 -88.24
N THR A 32 -42.62 95.27 -88.20
CA THR A 32 -43.76 95.57 -89.07
C THR A 32 -44.92 96.12 -88.25
N ASN A 33 -45.26 97.36 -88.59
CA ASN A 33 -46.37 98.15 -88.11
C ASN A 33 -47.70 97.54 -88.62
N MET A 34 -48.55 97.01 -87.73
CA MET A 34 -49.94 96.64 -88.06
C MET A 34 -50.85 97.11 -86.92
N SER A 35 -51.77 98.01 -87.26
CA SER A 35 -52.83 98.55 -86.41
C SER A 35 -53.49 97.45 -85.57
N CYS A 36 -53.45 97.59 -84.25
CA CYS A 36 -54.19 96.72 -83.32
C CYS A 36 -55.56 97.34 -83.12
N ASP A 37 -56.62 96.64 -83.50
CA ASP A 37 -57.99 97.00 -83.08
C ASP A 37 -58.12 96.72 -81.58
N ASP A 38 -58.75 97.63 -80.81
CA ASP A 38 -58.84 97.55 -79.33
C ASP A 38 -59.43 96.22 -78.83
N THR A 39 -60.24 95.53 -79.65
CA THR A 39 -60.81 94.20 -79.37
C THR A 39 -59.76 93.08 -79.30
N ASP A 40 -58.75 93.09 -80.18
CA ASP A 40 -57.66 92.11 -80.16
C ASP A 40 -56.74 92.29 -78.95
N LEU A 41 -56.68 93.51 -78.42
CA LEU A 41 -55.93 93.82 -77.21
C LEU A 41 -56.66 93.28 -75.97
N ILE A 42 -57.99 93.41 -75.90
CA ILE A 42 -58.82 92.88 -74.81
C ILE A 42 -58.74 91.35 -74.73
N ASP A 43 -58.84 90.64 -75.87
CA ASP A 43 -58.74 89.18 -75.90
C ASP A 43 -57.34 88.69 -75.50
N LYS A 44 -56.28 89.41 -75.90
CA LYS A 44 -54.90 89.13 -75.44
C LYS A 44 -54.75 89.38 -73.93
N VAL A 45 -55.37 90.41 -73.36
CA VAL A 45 -55.35 90.66 -71.91
C VAL A 45 -56.09 89.57 -71.14
N LEU A 46 -57.28 89.16 -71.57
CA LEU A 46 -58.03 88.06 -70.94
C LEU A 46 -57.26 86.73 -71.00
N TYR A 47 -56.61 86.44 -72.13
CA TYR A 47 -55.73 85.27 -72.25
C TYR A 47 -54.53 85.35 -71.30
N LEU A 48 -53.90 86.52 -71.17
CA LEU A 48 -52.81 86.73 -70.22
C LEU A 48 -53.28 86.60 -68.77
N GLU A 49 -54.45 87.10 -68.40
CA GLU A 49 -55.03 86.96 -67.05
C GLU A 49 -55.34 85.49 -66.72
N GLN A 50 -55.92 84.74 -67.67
CA GLN A 50 -56.13 83.31 -67.51
C GLN A 50 -54.78 82.58 -67.38
N ARG A 51 -53.80 82.94 -68.21
CA ARG A 51 -52.46 82.34 -68.16
C ARG A 51 -51.75 82.64 -66.85
N VAL A 52 -51.87 83.87 -66.34
CA VAL A 52 -51.36 84.26 -65.02
C VAL A 52 -52.06 83.46 -63.92
N SER A 53 -53.38 83.33 -63.97
CA SER A 53 -54.16 82.53 -63.00
C SER A 53 -53.77 81.04 -63.01
N GLU A 54 -53.47 80.49 -64.18
CA GLU A 54 -52.94 79.12 -64.32
C GLU A 54 -51.52 79.00 -63.73
N LEU A 55 -50.64 79.96 -64.03
CA LEU A 55 -49.29 79.99 -63.48
C LEU A 55 -49.29 80.18 -61.95
N GLU A 56 -50.21 80.95 -61.40
CA GLU A 56 -50.40 81.11 -59.94
C GLU A 56 -50.86 79.81 -59.28
N ARG A 57 -51.79 79.09 -59.91
CA ARG A 57 -52.22 77.76 -59.45
C ARG A 57 -51.09 76.74 -59.52
N ASP A 58 -50.33 76.73 -60.61
CA ASP A 58 -49.16 75.85 -60.77
C ASP A 58 -48.06 76.21 -59.75
N ALA A 59 -47.83 77.49 -59.48
CA ALA A 59 -46.91 77.96 -58.45
C ALA A 59 -47.34 77.53 -57.03
N ALA A 60 -48.64 77.57 -56.73
CA ALA A 60 -49.18 77.09 -55.46
C ALA A 60 -49.03 75.57 -55.30
N MET A 61 -49.40 74.79 -56.33
CA MET A 61 -49.26 73.33 -56.33
C MET A 61 -47.81 72.86 -56.22
N THR A 62 -46.90 73.53 -56.95
CA THR A 62 -45.46 73.25 -56.85
C THR A 62 -44.91 73.65 -55.48
N GLY A 63 -45.38 74.76 -54.88
CA GLY A 63 -45.05 75.16 -53.52
C GLY A 63 -45.48 74.14 -52.46
N GLU A 64 -46.70 73.60 -52.55
CA GLU A 64 -47.17 72.52 -51.68
C GLU A 64 -46.32 71.24 -51.83
N GLN A 65 -46.03 70.84 -53.07
CA GLN A 65 -45.20 69.67 -53.33
C GLN A 65 -43.78 69.86 -52.78
N GLN A 66 -43.19 71.04 -52.93
CA GLN A 66 -41.91 71.38 -52.32
C GLN A 66 -41.97 71.27 -50.79
N ASN A 67 -43.05 71.72 -50.15
CA ASN A 67 -43.21 71.62 -48.70
C ASN A 67 -43.36 70.17 -48.23
N ARG A 68 -44.13 69.33 -48.95
CA ARG A 68 -44.24 67.89 -48.65
C ARG A 68 -42.88 67.20 -48.77
N LEU A 69 -42.16 67.42 -49.88
CA LEU A 69 -40.82 66.86 -50.07
C LEU A 69 -39.83 67.34 -48.99
N ARG A 70 -39.91 68.60 -48.54
CA ARG A 70 -39.10 69.11 -47.42
C ARG A 70 -39.40 68.37 -46.12
N GLN A 71 -40.67 68.11 -45.81
CA GLN A 71 -41.07 67.36 -44.61
C GLN A 71 -40.64 65.89 -44.68
N GLU A 72 -40.83 65.23 -45.81
CA GLU A 72 -40.37 63.86 -46.04
C GLU A 72 -38.84 63.76 -45.94
N ASN A 73 -38.11 64.71 -46.54
CA ASN A 73 -36.66 64.76 -46.45
C ASN A 73 -36.17 64.93 -45.01
N LEU A 74 -36.82 65.81 -44.24
CA LEU A 74 -36.53 65.99 -42.81
C LEU A 74 -36.78 64.70 -42.02
N HIS A 75 -37.88 63.99 -42.31
CA HIS A 75 -38.21 62.74 -41.63
C HIS A 75 -37.21 61.62 -41.97
N LEU A 76 -36.81 61.52 -43.24
CA LEU A 76 -35.77 60.59 -43.69
C LEU A 76 -34.41 60.91 -43.05
N LEU A 77 -34.08 62.20 -42.90
CA LEU A 77 -32.85 62.64 -42.24
C LEU A 77 -32.84 62.23 -40.75
N HIS A 78 -33.92 62.47 -40.01
CA HIS A 78 -34.04 62.02 -38.62
C HIS A 78 -33.94 60.48 -38.51
N ARG A 79 -34.60 59.75 -39.42
CA ARG A 79 -34.52 58.29 -39.46
C ARG A 79 -33.10 57.80 -39.77
N ALA A 80 -32.38 58.47 -40.69
CA ALA A 80 -31.01 58.14 -41.01
C ALA A 80 -30.10 58.35 -39.78
N HIS A 81 -30.21 59.48 -39.08
CA HIS A 81 -29.45 59.73 -37.86
C HIS A 81 -29.75 58.72 -36.74
N ALA A 82 -31.03 58.36 -36.53
CA ALA A 82 -31.38 57.33 -35.55
C ALA A 82 -30.77 55.96 -35.88
N LEU A 83 -30.74 55.58 -37.17
CA LEU A 83 -30.09 54.34 -37.60
C LEU A 83 -28.57 54.41 -37.49
N GLU A 84 -27.96 55.57 -37.75
CA GLU A 84 -26.52 55.79 -37.56
C GLU A 84 -26.12 55.68 -36.08
N GLU A 85 -26.93 56.22 -35.17
CA GLU A 85 -26.71 56.08 -33.72
C GLU A 85 -26.86 54.62 -33.27
N GLN A 86 -27.92 53.93 -33.72
CA GLN A 86 -28.09 52.50 -33.42
C GLN A 86 -26.94 51.64 -33.94
N LEU A 87 -26.42 51.95 -35.14
CA LEU A 87 -25.28 51.25 -35.71
C LEU A 87 -24.02 51.49 -34.89
N LYS A 88 -23.75 52.74 -34.49
CA LYS A 88 -22.59 53.07 -33.63
C LYS A 88 -22.70 52.36 -32.27
N ASP A 89 -23.88 52.37 -31.65
CA ASP A 89 -24.13 51.66 -30.40
C ASP A 89 -23.90 50.16 -30.55
N GLN A 90 -24.32 49.57 -31.68
CA GLN A 90 -24.11 48.16 -31.97
C GLN A 90 -22.63 47.83 -32.23
N GLU A 91 -21.91 48.70 -32.95
CA GLU A 91 -20.46 48.58 -33.17
C GLU A 91 -19.71 48.60 -31.83
N VAL A 92 -20.00 49.56 -30.94
CA VAL A 92 -19.39 49.64 -29.61
C VAL A 92 -19.70 48.41 -28.77
N ARG A 93 -20.97 47.96 -28.71
CA ARG A 93 -21.35 46.76 -27.95
C ARG A 93 -20.65 45.51 -28.47
N SER A 94 -20.51 45.38 -29.79
CA SER A 94 -19.81 44.25 -30.41
C SER A 94 -18.31 44.25 -30.03
N ASP A 95 -17.68 45.42 -30.08
CA ASP A 95 -16.26 45.58 -29.71
C ASP A 95 -16.03 45.29 -28.22
N GLU A 96 -16.93 45.73 -27.35
CA GLU A 96 -16.89 45.44 -25.91
C GLU A 96 -16.98 43.93 -25.64
N VAL A 97 -17.96 43.25 -26.24
CA VAL A 97 -18.14 41.79 -26.09
C VAL A 97 -16.90 41.04 -26.59
N GLN A 98 -16.39 41.40 -27.77
CA GLN A 98 -15.19 40.78 -28.33
C GLN A 98 -13.96 41.01 -27.43
N SER A 99 -13.80 42.21 -26.87
CA SER A 99 -12.73 42.53 -25.92
C SER A 99 -12.83 41.71 -24.63
N GLU A 100 -14.03 41.54 -24.09
CA GLU A 100 -14.28 40.71 -22.92
C GLU A 100 -14.01 39.22 -23.17
N GLU A 101 -14.48 38.68 -24.29
CA GLU A 101 -14.25 37.27 -24.67
C GLU A 101 -12.75 37.01 -24.87
N THR A 102 -12.05 37.88 -25.58
CA THR A 102 -10.59 37.74 -25.78
C THR A 102 -9.82 37.89 -24.46
N ARG A 103 -10.30 38.69 -23.50
CA ARG A 103 -9.74 38.76 -22.16
C ARG A 103 -9.98 37.45 -21.39
N LYS A 104 -11.22 36.95 -21.36
CA LYS A 104 -11.59 35.68 -20.70
C LYS A 104 -10.76 34.51 -21.23
N HIS A 105 -10.66 34.34 -22.54
CA HIS A 105 -9.87 33.29 -23.15
C HIS A 105 -8.37 33.40 -22.82
N ARG A 106 -7.81 34.62 -22.78
CA ARG A 106 -6.42 34.83 -22.35
C ARG A 106 -6.21 34.43 -20.89
N ASP A 107 -7.13 34.75 -20.01
CA ASP A 107 -7.03 34.42 -18.59
C ASP A 107 -7.20 32.91 -18.33
N GLU A 108 -8.12 32.26 -19.03
CA GLU A 108 -8.31 30.80 -19.01
C GLU A 108 -7.06 30.06 -19.52
N LEU A 109 -6.49 30.51 -20.65
CA LEU A 109 -5.26 29.95 -21.20
C LEU A 109 -4.11 30.06 -20.19
N ARG A 110 -3.91 31.24 -19.59
CA ARG A 110 -2.89 31.45 -18.56
C ARG A 110 -3.10 30.60 -17.31
N LYS A 111 -4.36 30.33 -16.94
CA LYS A 111 -4.68 29.43 -15.82
C LYS A 111 -4.30 27.98 -16.17
N MET A 112 -4.70 27.51 -17.34
CA MET A 112 -4.37 26.16 -17.82
C MET A 112 -2.85 25.96 -17.96
N GLU A 113 -2.12 26.95 -18.46
CA GLU A 113 -0.65 26.89 -18.54
C GLU A 113 0.02 26.79 -17.17
N ARG A 114 -0.46 27.55 -16.18
CA ARG A 114 0.00 27.46 -14.79
C ARG A 114 -0.29 26.09 -14.19
N ASP A 115 -1.53 25.60 -14.32
CA ASP A 115 -1.93 24.28 -13.80
C ASP A 115 -1.11 23.16 -14.46
N ARG A 116 -0.86 23.25 -15.77
CA ARG A 116 0.03 22.32 -16.50
C ARG A 116 1.46 22.42 -15.98
N GLY A 117 1.96 23.63 -15.73
CA GLY A 117 3.27 23.86 -15.15
C GLY A 117 3.43 23.19 -13.78
N PHE A 118 2.44 23.37 -12.89
CA PHE A 118 2.44 22.72 -11.57
C PHE A 118 2.41 21.19 -11.68
N ARG A 119 1.53 20.64 -12.54
CA ARG A 119 1.46 19.19 -12.78
C ARG A 119 2.78 18.63 -13.32
N LEU A 120 3.41 19.31 -14.28
CA LEU A 120 4.71 18.92 -14.81
C LEU A 120 5.80 18.97 -13.75
N SER A 121 5.83 20.00 -12.90
CA SER A 121 6.79 20.11 -11.80
C SER A 121 6.60 18.99 -10.78
N SER A 122 5.36 18.69 -10.41
CA SER A 122 5.04 17.60 -9.48
C SER A 122 5.45 16.23 -10.03
N LEU A 123 5.15 15.95 -11.31
CA LEU A 123 5.57 14.71 -11.96
C LEU A 123 7.09 14.60 -12.06
N LYS A 124 7.79 15.69 -12.36
CA LYS A 124 9.27 15.72 -12.40
C LYS A 124 9.87 15.43 -11.03
N ALA A 125 9.35 16.03 -9.96
CA ALA A 125 9.80 15.77 -8.60
C ALA A 125 9.59 14.29 -8.23
N ARG A 126 8.42 13.74 -8.54
CA ARG A 126 8.12 12.32 -8.27
C ARG A 126 9.02 11.38 -9.07
N LEU A 127 9.32 11.71 -10.32
CA LEU A 127 10.25 10.94 -11.15
C LEU A 127 11.67 10.97 -10.57
N GLN A 128 12.15 12.13 -10.12
CA GLN A 128 13.45 12.27 -9.49
C GLN A 128 13.54 11.48 -8.17
N GLU A 129 12.49 11.48 -7.35
CA GLU A 129 12.40 10.63 -6.14
C GLU A 129 12.55 9.15 -6.49
N LEU A 130 11.80 8.66 -7.47
CA LEU A 130 11.86 7.26 -7.90
C LEU A 130 13.21 6.90 -8.51
N GLU A 131 13.85 7.81 -9.25
CA GLU A 131 15.20 7.61 -9.78
C GLU A 131 16.24 7.48 -8.65
N ASN A 132 16.15 8.34 -7.64
CA ASN A 132 17.01 8.27 -6.45
C ASN A 132 16.82 6.95 -5.69
N GLU A 133 15.56 6.56 -5.41
CA GLU A 133 15.24 5.27 -4.79
C GLU A 133 15.79 4.10 -5.62
N ASN A 134 15.69 4.16 -6.95
CA ASN A 134 16.22 3.12 -7.83
C ASN A 134 17.74 3.01 -7.74
N VAL A 135 18.43 4.14 -7.70
CA VAL A 135 19.89 4.20 -7.54
C VAL A 135 20.31 3.65 -6.18
N GLU A 136 19.61 4.02 -5.10
CA GLU A 136 19.86 3.50 -3.76
C GLU A 136 19.69 1.98 -3.71
N LEU A 137 18.57 1.45 -4.22
CA LEU A 137 18.33 0.01 -4.28
C LEU A 137 19.39 -0.73 -5.12
N ARG A 138 19.79 -0.15 -6.25
CA ARG A 138 20.89 -0.69 -7.08
C ARG A 138 22.22 -0.70 -6.34
N SER A 139 22.47 0.27 -5.47
CA SER A 139 23.69 0.33 -4.66
C SER A 139 23.69 -0.65 -3.49
N GLN A 140 22.52 -0.95 -2.91
CA GLN A 140 22.37 -1.89 -1.79
C GLN A 140 22.43 -3.35 -2.25
N LEU A 141 21.95 -3.63 -3.47
CA LEU A 141 21.87 -5.00 -4.01
C LEU A 141 23.22 -5.76 -4.01
N PRO A 142 24.36 -5.19 -4.44
CA PRO A 142 25.66 -5.85 -4.34
C PRO A 142 26.07 -6.21 -2.92
N SER A 143 25.83 -5.33 -1.95
CA SER A 143 26.14 -5.58 -0.54
C SER A 143 25.31 -6.74 0.01
N ALA A 144 24.01 -6.76 -0.29
CA ALA A 144 23.14 -7.86 0.08
C ALA A 144 23.59 -9.18 -0.55
N LYS A 145 23.93 -9.18 -1.85
CA LYS A 145 24.46 -10.37 -2.56
C LYS A 145 25.76 -10.88 -1.93
N ALA A 146 26.67 -9.98 -1.59
CA ALA A 146 27.93 -10.34 -0.93
C ALA A 146 27.69 -10.94 0.46
N ALA A 147 26.73 -10.41 1.23
CA ALA A 147 26.33 -10.98 2.51
C ALA A 147 25.74 -12.40 2.34
N THR A 148 24.86 -12.59 1.36
CA THR A 148 24.31 -13.93 1.04
C THR A 148 25.41 -14.92 0.69
N GLN A 149 26.35 -14.55 -0.19
CA GLN A 149 27.46 -15.43 -0.58
C GLN A 149 28.34 -15.83 0.62
N ARG A 150 28.65 -14.89 1.52
CA ARG A 150 29.41 -15.21 2.74
C ARG A 150 28.68 -16.19 3.64
N LEU A 151 27.37 -15.99 3.85
CA LEU A 151 26.55 -16.90 4.65
C LEU A 151 26.44 -18.29 4.01
N GLU A 152 26.38 -18.38 2.67
CA GLU A 152 26.42 -19.65 1.95
C GLU A 152 27.77 -20.37 2.15
N GLU A 153 28.89 -19.64 2.07
CA GLU A 153 30.22 -20.20 2.35
C GLU A 153 30.34 -20.69 3.80
N GLU A 154 29.87 -19.91 4.77
CA GLU A 154 29.86 -20.31 6.19
C GLU A 154 29.00 -21.54 6.43
N LYS A 155 27.81 -21.61 5.80
CA LYS A 155 26.95 -22.80 5.84
C LYS A 155 27.68 -24.03 5.31
N HIS A 156 28.34 -23.92 4.17
CA HIS A 156 29.11 -25.04 3.60
C HIS A 156 30.24 -25.49 4.54
N LYS A 157 31.01 -24.55 5.10
CA LYS A 157 32.06 -24.87 6.08
C LYS A 157 31.52 -25.58 7.32
N LEU A 158 30.37 -25.15 7.84
CA LEU A 158 29.74 -25.79 8.99
C LEU A 158 29.20 -27.18 8.65
N LEU A 159 28.65 -27.38 7.44
CA LEU A 159 28.23 -28.70 6.99
C LEU A 159 29.41 -29.67 6.91
N ASP A 160 30.54 -29.24 6.32
CA ASP A 160 31.76 -30.05 6.24
C ASP A 160 32.28 -30.42 7.64
N GLN A 161 32.23 -29.49 8.59
CA GLN A 161 32.60 -29.75 10.00
C GLN A 161 31.66 -30.74 10.68
N VAL A 162 30.36 -30.65 10.42
CA VAL A 162 29.37 -31.60 10.95
C VAL A 162 29.61 -33.00 10.39
N GLU A 163 29.87 -33.12 9.08
CA GLU A 163 30.19 -34.41 8.45
C GLU A 163 31.47 -35.03 9.02
N GLU A 164 32.51 -34.22 9.23
CA GLU A 164 33.75 -34.64 9.87
C GLU A 164 33.50 -35.17 11.29
N LEU A 165 32.79 -34.40 12.13
CA LEU A 165 32.47 -34.79 13.50
C LEU A 165 31.59 -36.05 13.54
N GLN A 166 30.64 -36.20 12.60
CA GLN A 166 29.84 -37.41 12.48
C GLN A 166 30.70 -38.63 12.12
N ARG A 167 31.70 -38.46 11.24
CA ARG A 167 32.65 -39.53 10.92
C ARG A 167 33.48 -39.93 12.15
N GLN A 168 34.06 -38.95 12.84
CA GLN A 168 34.82 -39.19 14.08
C GLN A 168 33.98 -39.88 15.16
N LEU A 169 32.72 -39.47 15.31
CA LEU A 169 31.79 -40.12 16.24
C LEU A 169 31.55 -41.58 15.87
N LYS A 170 31.32 -41.89 14.59
CA LYS A 170 31.18 -43.28 14.11
C LYS A 170 32.43 -44.11 14.39
N ASP A 171 33.61 -43.56 14.10
CA ASP A 171 34.89 -44.24 14.36
C ASP A 171 35.06 -44.56 15.85
N HIS A 172 34.76 -43.60 16.73
CA HIS A 172 34.79 -43.82 18.18
C HIS A 172 33.74 -44.83 18.65
N GLN A 173 32.54 -44.83 18.09
CA GLN A 173 31.51 -45.83 18.39
C GLN A 173 31.97 -47.23 17.99
N GLU A 174 32.59 -47.38 16.83
CA GLU A 174 33.15 -48.66 16.37
C GLU A 174 34.33 -49.12 17.24
N GLN A 175 35.23 -48.21 17.62
CA GLN A 175 36.32 -48.51 18.54
C GLN A 175 35.80 -48.97 19.90
N ASN A 176 34.78 -48.28 20.44
CA ASN A 176 34.17 -48.65 21.71
C ASN A 176 33.49 -50.03 21.64
N LYS A 177 32.77 -50.33 20.54
CA LYS A 177 32.23 -51.69 20.29
C LYS A 177 33.33 -52.75 20.24
N LYS A 178 34.45 -52.48 19.57
CA LYS A 178 35.61 -53.40 19.50
C LYS A 178 36.22 -53.63 20.89
N LEU A 179 36.40 -52.58 21.69
CA LEU A 179 36.93 -52.70 23.06
C LEU A 179 35.96 -53.44 23.99
N GLY A 180 34.66 -53.15 23.91
CA GLY A 180 33.62 -53.89 24.63
C GLY A 180 33.60 -55.38 24.28
N GLY A 181 33.77 -55.71 22.99
CA GLY A 181 33.91 -57.10 22.54
C GLY A 181 35.16 -57.79 23.10
N LYS A 182 36.31 -57.10 23.15
CA LYS A 182 37.55 -57.63 23.78
C LYS A 182 37.37 -57.85 25.27
N LEU A 183 36.77 -56.89 25.98
CA LEU A 183 36.50 -56.98 27.42
C LEU A 183 35.57 -58.16 27.75
N SER A 184 34.54 -58.38 26.92
CA SER A 184 33.63 -59.53 27.07
C SER A 184 34.37 -60.86 26.91
N LYS A 185 35.22 -61.00 25.88
CA LYS A 185 36.05 -62.19 25.67
C LYS A 185 36.99 -62.45 26.86
N GLU A 186 37.65 -61.40 27.37
CA GLU A 186 38.56 -61.53 28.51
C GLU A 186 37.82 -61.95 29.77
N LYS A 187 36.65 -61.37 30.05
CA LYS A 187 35.78 -61.79 31.16
C LYS A 187 35.38 -63.26 31.05
N HIS A 188 35.02 -63.72 29.85
CA HIS A 188 34.66 -65.13 29.62
C HIS A 188 35.85 -66.07 29.83
N LYS A 189 37.04 -65.69 29.33
CA LYS A 189 38.28 -66.44 29.55
C LYS A 189 38.63 -66.52 31.03
N GLN A 190 38.58 -65.40 31.74
CA GLN A 190 38.83 -65.36 33.18
C GLN A 190 37.82 -66.21 33.97
N GLN A 191 36.56 -66.24 33.53
CA GLN A 191 35.53 -67.08 34.14
C GLN A 191 35.80 -68.57 33.92
N SER A 192 36.16 -68.97 32.70
CA SER A 192 36.55 -70.36 32.39
C SER A 192 37.81 -70.80 33.15
N GLU A 193 38.81 -69.93 33.30
CA GLU A 193 40.00 -70.20 34.12
C GLU A 193 39.65 -70.37 35.61
N LYS A 194 38.71 -69.57 36.13
CA LYS A 194 38.20 -69.72 37.49
C LYS A 194 37.49 -71.06 37.70
N GLU A 195 36.64 -71.46 36.76
CA GLU A 195 35.94 -72.75 36.78
C GLU A 195 36.96 -73.90 36.78
N ARG A 196 37.97 -73.85 35.91
CA ARG A 196 39.06 -74.84 35.89
C ARG A 196 39.87 -74.87 37.19
N CYS A 197 40.18 -73.72 37.79
CA CYS A 197 40.83 -73.69 39.09
C CYS A 197 39.95 -74.29 40.19
N GLN A 198 38.63 -74.05 40.14
CA GLN A 198 37.67 -74.63 41.08
C GLN A 198 37.60 -76.15 40.93
N GLU A 199 37.60 -76.69 39.71
CA GLU A 199 37.66 -78.14 39.46
C GLU A 199 38.88 -78.77 40.16
N VAL A 200 40.07 -78.18 39.99
CA VAL A 200 41.29 -78.65 40.65
C VAL A 200 41.19 -78.54 42.18
N ILE A 201 40.61 -77.47 42.70
CA ILE A 201 40.37 -77.32 44.14
C ILE A 201 39.44 -78.43 44.65
N GLU A 202 38.38 -78.77 43.91
CA GLU A 202 37.48 -79.85 44.28
C GLU A 202 38.14 -81.22 44.22
N GLU A 203 38.98 -81.50 43.21
CA GLU A 203 39.77 -82.72 43.12
C GLU A 203 40.70 -82.87 44.33
N LEU A 204 41.45 -81.81 44.67
CA LEU A 204 42.33 -81.80 45.85
C LEU A 204 41.54 -81.95 47.17
N ARG A 205 40.34 -81.37 47.27
CA ARG A 205 39.45 -81.57 48.43
C ARG A 205 39.03 -83.03 48.55
N ARG A 206 38.64 -83.68 47.44
CA ARG A 206 38.30 -85.12 47.42
C ARG A 206 39.49 -85.99 47.83
N GLU A 207 40.68 -85.70 47.33
CA GLU A 207 41.91 -86.43 47.72
C GLU A 207 42.26 -86.23 49.20
N LEU A 208 42.10 -85.01 49.72
CA LEU A 208 42.31 -84.71 51.13
C LEU A 208 41.32 -85.46 52.02
N GLU A 209 40.04 -85.47 51.67
CA GLU A 209 39.00 -86.22 52.36
C GLU A 209 39.29 -87.73 52.36
N GLN A 210 39.67 -88.30 51.22
CA GLN A 210 40.08 -89.71 51.10
C GLN A 210 41.28 -90.03 52.01
N THR A 211 42.28 -89.16 52.03
CA THR A 211 43.47 -89.34 52.87
C THR A 211 43.15 -89.26 54.36
N GLN A 212 42.26 -88.33 54.76
CA GLN A 212 41.77 -88.21 56.13
C GLN A 212 40.96 -89.44 56.57
N LEU A 213 40.11 -89.99 55.70
CA LEU A 213 39.39 -91.25 55.93
C LEU A 213 40.36 -92.41 56.17
N LEU A 214 41.35 -92.60 55.30
CA LEU A 214 42.38 -93.63 55.47
C LEU A 214 43.16 -93.47 56.79
N ARG A 215 43.45 -92.22 57.19
CA ARG A 215 44.10 -91.92 58.47
C ARG A 215 43.21 -92.32 59.65
N LEU A 216 41.93 -91.98 59.62
CA LEU A 216 40.96 -92.33 60.66
C LEU A 216 40.73 -93.85 60.75
N GLU A 217 40.69 -94.56 59.61
CA GLU A 217 40.63 -96.03 59.58
C GLU A 217 41.86 -96.67 60.23
N MET A 218 43.05 -96.12 59.99
CA MET A 218 44.29 -96.54 60.66
C MET A 218 44.25 -96.24 62.17
N GLU A 219 43.83 -95.04 62.57
CA GLU A 219 43.67 -94.65 63.98
C GLU A 219 42.64 -95.54 64.72
N GLN A 220 41.55 -95.94 64.05
CA GLN A 220 40.56 -96.90 64.55
C GLN A 220 41.16 -98.30 64.73
N ARG A 221 41.93 -98.80 63.75
CA ARG A 221 42.62 -100.09 63.86
C ARG A 221 43.66 -100.11 64.98
N MET A 222 44.23 -98.94 65.32
CA MET A 222 45.21 -98.76 66.39
C MET A 222 44.58 -98.37 67.75
N GLY A 223 43.25 -98.24 67.84
CA GLY A 223 42.53 -98.00 69.11
C GLY A 223 42.68 -96.60 69.71
N LEU A 224 43.04 -95.58 68.93
CA LEU A 224 43.39 -94.21 69.41
C LEU A 224 42.29 -93.15 69.17
N GLY A 225 41.03 -93.55 69.01
CA GLY A 225 39.93 -92.65 68.62
C GLY A 225 39.72 -91.48 69.59
N ASN A 226 40.00 -90.25 69.13
CA ASN A 226 40.01 -89.04 69.95
C ASN A 226 38.70 -88.22 69.75
N SER A 227 38.00 -87.91 70.85
CA SER A 227 36.70 -87.20 70.89
C SER A 227 36.69 -85.79 70.24
N ALA A 228 37.85 -85.20 69.96
CA ALA A 228 37.97 -83.85 69.40
C ALA A 228 37.53 -83.76 67.92
N ALA A 229 37.74 -84.82 67.13
CA ALA A 229 37.45 -84.82 65.70
C ALA A 229 35.94 -84.70 65.40
N LEU A 230 35.09 -85.30 66.24
CA LEU A 230 33.62 -85.22 66.09
C LEU A 230 33.08 -83.81 66.38
N GLN A 231 33.71 -83.09 67.32
CA GLN A 231 33.34 -81.71 67.64
C GLN A 231 33.80 -80.72 66.57
N GLU A 232 34.95 -80.98 65.95
CA GLU A 232 35.43 -80.21 64.80
C GLU A 232 34.54 -80.42 63.56
N TYR A 233 34.06 -81.65 63.32
CA TYR A 233 33.10 -81.95 62.26
C TYR A 233 31.77 -81.19 62.43
N ASN A 234 31.18 -81.23 63.63
CA ASN A 234 29.94 -80.48 63.91
C ASN A 234 30.10 -78.97 63.75
N SER A 235 31.29 -78.43 64.07
CA SER A 235 31.60 -77.01 63.89
C SER A 235 31.69 -76.64 62.41
N ARG A 236 32.32 -77.47 61.58
CA ARG A 236 32.42 -77.26 60.12
C ARG A 236 31.06 -77.34 59.42
N THR A 237 30.18 -78.25 59.83
CA THR A 237 28.82 -78.34 59.26
C THR A 237 28.02 -77.07 59.54
N ARG A 238 28.11 -76.54 60.77
CA ARG A 238 27.45 -75.29 61.16
C ARG A 238 27.98 -74.07 60.40
N GLU A 239 29.28 -74.03 60.14
CA GLU A 239 29.93 -72.98 59.36
C GLU A 239 29.48 -73.00 57.89
N ALA A 240 29.38 -74.18 57.28
CA ALA A 240 28.91 -74.34 55.90
C ALA A 240 27.45 -73.87 55.71
N GLU A 241 26.57 -74.11 56.68
CA GLU A 241 25.19 -73.60 56.69
C GLU A 241 25.15 -72.06 56.69
N LEU A 242 25.96 -71.42 57.55
CA LEU A 242 26.05 -69.96 57.63
C LEU A 242 26.62 -69.35 56.35
N GLU A 243 27.62 -69.99 55.73
CA GLU A 243 28.17 -69.54 54.44
C GLU A 243 27.14 -69.64 53.31
N HIS A 244 26.30 -70.67 53.31
CA HIS A 244 25.19 -70.79 52.37
C HIS A 244 24.18 -69.66 52.54
N GLU A 245 23.83 -69.34 53.79
CA GLU A 245 22.89 -68.26 54.09
C GLU A 245 23.45 -66.89 53.70
N VAL A 246 24.74 -66.64 53.95
CA VAL A 246 25.42 -65.41 53.51
C VAL A 246 25.46 -65.30 51.98
N ARG A 247 25.68 -66.41 51.26
CA ARG A 247 25.64 -66.42 49.79
C ARG A 247 24.24 -66.12 49.27
N ARG A 248 23.21 -66.73 49.86
CA ARG A 248 21.79 -66.50 49.53
C ARG A 248 21.41 -65.02 49.73
N LEU A 249 21.74 -64.45 50.90
CA LEU A 249 21.47 -63.04 51.21
C LEU A 249 22.21 -62.07 50.27
N LYS A 250 23.46 -62.39 49.89
CA LYS A 250 24.21 -61.58 48.92
C LYS A 250 23.59 -61.62 47.52
N GLN A 251 23.06 -62.77 47.07
CA GLN A 251 22.33 -62.86 45.81
C GLN A 251 21.02 -62.06 45.86
N GLU A 252 20.26 -62.19 46.94
CA GLU A 252 19.01 -61.45 47.15
C GLU A 252 19.26 -59.93 47.18
N GLN A 253 20.33 -59.47 47.83
CA GLN A 253 20.70 -58.05 47.82
C GLN A 253 21.10 -57.55 46.41
N ARG A 254 21.74 -58.38 45.58
CA ARG A 254 22.06 -58.01 44.19
C ARG A 254 20.80 -57.86 43.36
N LEU A 255 19.87 -58.81 43.44
CA LEU A 255 18.58 -58.75 42.76
C LEU A 255 17.77 -57.52 43.17
N LEU A 256 17.71 -57.21 44.46
CA LEU A 256 17.03 -56.00 44.95
C LEU A 256 17.68 -54.72 44.41
N LYS A 257 19.01 -54.69 44.26
CA LYS A 257 19.72 -53.54 43.65
C LYS A 257 19.40 -53.41 42.17
N GLU A 258 19.43 -54.52 41.42
CA GLU A 258 19.06 -54.55 39.99
C GLU A 258 17.63 -54.05 39.77
N GLN A 259 16.67 -54.50 40.58
CA GLN A 259 15.29 -54.01 40.54
C GLN A 259 15.18 -52.51 40.86
N ASN A 260 15.97 -52.01 41.82
CA ASN A 260 15.97 -50.61 42.18
C ASN A 260 16.58 -49.74 41.05
N GLU A 261 17.64 -50.21 40.41
CA GLU A 261 18.23 -49.57 39.23
C GLU A 261 17.24 -49.55 38.05
N GLU A 262 16.49 -50.63 37.83
CA GLU A 262 15.45 -50.70 36.79
C GLU A 262 14.31 -49.72 37.07
N LEU A 263 13.79 -49.66 38.30
CA LEU A 263 12.76 -48.70 38.71
C LEU A 263 13.23 -47.25 38.54
N ASN A 264 14.48 -46.95 38.93
CA ASN A 264 15.07 -45.63 38.69
C ASN A 264 15.16 -45.30 37.19
N GLY A 265 15.52 -46.28 36.36
CA GLY A 265 15.50 -46.14 34.89
C GLY A 265 14.10 -45.84 34.35
N GLN A 266 13.07 -46.49 34.86
CA GLN A 266 11.68 -46.24 34.49
C GLN A 266 11.23 -44.82 34.87
N ILE A 267 11.58 -44.34 36.07
CA ILE A 267 11.28 -42.96 36.51
C ILE A 267 11.91 -41.93 35.57
N ILE A 268 13.18 -42.11 35.20
CA ILE A 268 13.87 -41.23 34.26
C ILE A 268 13.18 -41.25 32.89
N ASN A 269 12.78 -42.43 32.40
CA ASN A 269 12.11 -42.54 31.10
C ASN A 269 10.74 -41.85 31.10
N LEU A 270 9.94 -42.04 32.15
CA LEU A 270 8.66 -41.34 32.33
C LEU A 270 8.85 -39.82 32.44
N SER A 271 9.88 -39.37 33.16
CA SER A 271 10.27 -37.95 33.24
C SER A 271 10.61 -37.36 31.87
N ILE A 272 11.40 -38.07 31.07
CA ILE A 272 11.78 -37.66 29.71
C ILE A 272 10.56 -37.64 28.79
N GLN A 273 9.67 -38.63 28.87
CA GLN A 273 8.44 -38.64 28.10
C GLN A 273 7.50 -37.50 28.49
N GLY A 274 7.35 -37.22 29.79
CA GLY A 274 6.61 -36.06 30.29
C GLY A 274 7.17 -34.74 29.76
N ALA A 275 8.50 -34.59 29.77
CA ALA A 275 9.17 -33.43 29.17
C ALA A 275 8.96 -33.37 27.66
N LYS A 276 9.13 -34.47 26.93
CA LYS A 276 8.90 -34.55 25.47
C LYS A 276 7.46 -34.17 25.12
N ASN A 277 6.48 -34.62 25.88
CA ASN A 277 5.08 -34.27 25.66
C ASN A 277 4.83 -32.77 25.88
N LEU A 278 5.47 -32.16 26.89
CA LEU A 278 5.44 -30.70 27.10
C LEU A 278 6.09 -29.91 25.96
N PHE A 279 7.13 -30.45 25.33
CA PHE A 279 7.79 -29.83 24.17
C PHE A 279 7.10 -30.13 22.84
N SER A 280 6.35 -31.23 22.75
CA SER A 280 5.71 -31.72 21.52
C SER A 280 4.24 -31.30 21.39
N THR A 281 3.61 -30.76 22.43
CA THR A 281 2.36 -30.01 22.26
C THR A 281 2.67 -28.80 21.39
N THR A 282 2.15 -28.81 20.16
CA THR A 282 2.26 -27.69 19.24
C THR A 282 1.72 -26.42 19.89
N PHE A 283 2.33 -25.28 19.55
CA PHE A 283 1.92 -23.93 19.98
C PHE A 283 0.42 -23.61 19.78
N SER A 284 -0.31 -24.46 19.06
CA SER A 284 -1.75 -24.36 18.80
C SER A 284 -2.64 -24.65 20.00
N ASP A 285 -2.17 -25.39 21.01
CA ASP A 285 -3.05 -25.97 22.05
C ASP A 285 -2.72 -25.46 23.48
N SER A 286 -1.91 -24.41 23.60
CA SER A 286 -1.49 -23.85 24.90
C SER A 286 -2.37 -22.65 25.29
N LEU A 287 -2.60 -22.44 26.59
CA LEU A 287 -3.34 -21.28 27.14
C LEU A 287 -2.82 -19.92 26.62
N ALA A 288 -1.54 -19.84 26.25
CA ALA A 288 -0.95 -18.66 25.60
C ALA A 288 -1.53 -18.38 24.19
N ALA A 289 -1.92 -19.41 23.44
CA ALA A 289 -2.59 -19.30 22.14
C ALA A 289 -4.01 -18.74 22.29
N GLU A 290 -4.71 -19.17 23.34
CA GLU A 290 -6.06 -18.68 23.68
C GLU A 290 -6.04 -17.21 24.15
N ILE A 291 -4.99 -16.79 24.86
CA ILE A 291 -4.76 -15.38 25.23
C ILE A 291 -4.42 -14.53 23.98
N SER A 292 -3.74 -15.10 22.98
CA SER A 292 -3.46 -14.41 21.71
C SER A 292 -4.61 -14.45 20.70
N SER A 293 -5.62 -15.32 20.88
CA SER A 293 -6.78 -15.42 19.98
C SER A 293 -7.88 -14.38 20.26
N VAL A 294 -7.84 -13.67 21.39
CA VAL A 294 -8.47 -12.34 21.48
C VAL A 294 -7.58 -11.42 20.67
N SER A 295 -7.85 -11.41 19.37
CA SER A 295 -6.89 -10.95 18.39
C SER A 295 -6.63 -9.46 18.55
N ARG A 296 -5.37 -9.06 18.33
CA ARG A 296 -4.99 -7.67 18.04
C ARG A 296 -5.95 -7.02 17.05
N ASP A 297 -6.50 -7.80 16.13
CA ASP A 297 -7.43 -7.36 15.10
C ASP A 297 -8.82 -7.03 15.68
N GLU A 298 -9.37 -7.85 16.58
CA GLU A 298 -10.62 -7.53 17.30
C GLU A 298 -10.45 -6.30 18.21
N LEU A 299 -9.30 -6.15 18.87
CA LEU A 299 -9.00 -4.97 19.68
C LEU A 299 -8.85 -3.70 18.80
N MET A 300 -8.16 -3.81 17.67
CA MET A 300 -8.02 -2.72 16.70
C MET A 300 -9.37 -2.33 16.08
N GLU A 301 -10.22 -3.30 15.78
CA GLU A 301 -11.57 -3.05 15.25
C GLU A 301 -12.46 -2.36 16.30
N ALA A 302 -12.38 -2.77 17.57
CA ALA A 302 -13.08 -2.11 18.66
C ALA A 302 -12.60 -0.66 18.88
N ILE A 303 -11.29 -0.42 18.79
CA ILE A 303 -10.70 0.94 18.88
C ILE A 303 -11.17 1.80 17.71
N GLN A 304 -11.13 1.29 16.47
CA GLN A 304 -11.60 2.03 15.30
C GLN A 304 -13.09 2.38 15.39
N LYS A 305 -13.94 1.44 15.84
CA LYS A 305 -15.36 1.72 16.07
C LYS A 305 -15.56 2.80 17.14
N GLN A 306 -14.76 2.78 18.20
CA GLN A 306 -14.83 3.80 19.25
C GLN A 306 -14.37 5.17 18.75
N GLU A 307 -13.32 5.25 17.93
CA GLU A 307 -12.87 6.48 17.30
C GLU A 307 -13.93 7.08 16.37
N GLU A 308 -14.61 6.24 15.57
CA GLU A 308 -15.70 6.68 14.71
C GLU A 308 -16.88 7.26 15.50
N ILE A 309 -17.27 6.59 16.59
CA ILE A 309 -18.33 7.09 17.49
C ILE A 309 -17.92 8.42 18.11
N ASN A 310 -16.68 8.56 18.55
CA ASN A 310 -16.18 9.80 19.14
C ASN A 310 -16.20 10.96 18.13
N LEU A 311 -15.80 10.73 16.87
CA LEU A 311 -15.88 11.73 15.81
C LEU A 311 -17.32 12.17 15.54
N ARG A 312 -18.27 11.22 15.50
CA ARG A 312 -19.69 11.53 15.33
C ARG A 312 -20.26 12.29 16.52
N LEU A 313 -19.87 11.93 17.74
CA LEU A 313 -20.26 12.66 18.95
C LEU A 313 -19.70 14.08 18.93
N GLN A 314 -18.46 14.26 18.48
CA GLN A 314 -17.85 15.58 18.37
C GLN A 314 -18.59 16.45 17.35
N ASP A 315 -18.89 15.96 16.14
CA ASP A 315 -19.70 16.70 15.15
C ASP A 315 -21.11 17.01 15.67
N TYR A 316 -21.72 16.08 16.41
CA TYR A 316 -23.02 16.32 17.04
C TYR A 316 -22.96 17.41 18.12
N ILE A 317 -21.93 17.38 18.98
CA ILE A 317 -21.69 18.39 20.01
C ILE A 317 -21.42 19.74 19.34
N ASP A 318 -20.59 19.81 18.31
CA ASP A 318 -20.26 21.04 17.59
C ASP A 318 -21.53 21.66 16.99
N ARG A 319 -22.40 20.86 16.37
CA ARG A 319 -23.70 21.32 15.86
C ARG A 319 -24.61 21.86 16.96
N ILE A 320 -24.66 21.19 18.11
CA ILE A 320 -25.42 21.66 19.27
C ILE A 320 -24.84 22.98 19.79
N ILE A 321 -23.52 23.08 19.93
CA ILE A 321 -22.85 24.29 20.42
C ILE A 321 -23.16 25.46 19.50
N VAL A 322 -23.06 25.28 18.17
CA VAL A 322 -23.43 26.31 17.19
C VAL A 322 -24.90 26.72 17.36
N ALA A 323 -25.81 25.76 17.44
CA ALA A 323 -27.24 26.05 17.61
C ALA A 323 -27.53 26.82 18.92
N ILE A 324 -26.85 26.46 20.03
CA ILE A 324 -26.98 27.15 21.32
C ILE A 324 -26.38 28.56 21.24
N MET A 325 -25.22 28.73 20.61
CA MET A 325 -24.61 30.04 20.38
C MET A 325 -25.53 30.99 19.59
N GLU A 326 -26.31 30.45 18.65
CA GLU A 326 -27.26 31.20 17.83
C GLU A 326 -28.58 31.55 18.56
N THR A 327 -29.03 30.73 19.52
CA THR A 327 -30.33 30.93 20.20
C THR A 327 -30.22 31.51 21.61
N ASN A 328 -29.30 31.02 22.45
CA ASN A 328 -29.10 31.51 23.82
C ASN A 328 -27.71 31.10 24.36
N PRO A 329 -26.67 31.94 24.16
CA PRO A 329 -25.30 31.60 24.53
C PRO A 329 -25.05 31.48 26.04
N ALA A 330 -25.92 32.03 26.90
CA ALA A 330 -25.78 31.98 28.35
C ALA A 330 -25.85 30.55 28.93
N ILE A 331 -26.40 29.58 28.17
CA ILE A 331 -26.46 28.16 28.56
C ILE A 331 -25.06 27.51 28.60
N LEU A 332 -24.09 28.05 27.85
CA LEU A 332 -22.71 27.55 27.82
C LEU A 332 -21.85 28.12 28.96
N GLU A 333 -22.37 29.00 29.80
CA GLU A 333 -21.64 29.53 30.95
C GLU A 333 -21.44 28.44 32.01
N VAL A 334 -20.24 27.87 32.04
CA VAL A 334 -19.80 27.01 33.13
C VAL A 334 -19.64 27.89 34.38
N LYS A 335 -20.59 27.80 35.32
CA LYS A 335 -20.43 28.39 36.65
C LYS A 335 -19.38 27.62 37.42
N ILE A 336 -18.15 28.09 37.35
CA ILE A 336 -17.05 27.62 38.21
C ILE A 336 -17.38 28.11 39.63
N HIS A 337 -17.52 27.19 40.58
CA HIS A 337 -17.62 27.47 42.01
C HIS A 337 -16.28 27.21 42.68
#